data_AF-A0A6N7QYN9-F1
#
_entry.id   AF-A0A6N7QYN9-F1
#
_cell.length_a   1.000
_cell.length_b   1.000
_cell.length_c   1.000
_cell.angle_alpha   90.00
_cell.angle_beta   90.00
_cell.angle_gamma   90.00
#
_symmetry.space_group_name_H-M   'P 1'
#
loop_
_entity.id
_entity.type
_entity.pdbx_description
1 polymer ?
#
loop_
_entity_poly.entity_id
_entity_poly.type
_entity_poly.pdbx_seq_one_letter_code
_entity_poly.pdbx_strand_id
1 'polypeptide(L)' 'MSSIKLITQQVKEEVIAGISNSSTIYILISFAIKVGASLINPYLLGAVKRGAGI' A
#
# COMPACT_ATOMS: atom_id res chain seq x y z
N MET A 1 5.77 12.25 13.84
CA MET A 1 5.42 13.43 13.03
C MET A 1 4.67 12.94 11.80
N SER A 2 3.41 13.32 11.61
CA SER A 2 2.66 12.96 10.42
C SER A 2 3.25 13.69 9.22
N SER A 3 4.02 12.98 8.39
CA SER A 3 4.52 13.50 7.12
C SER A 3 3.33 13.65 6.16
N ILE A 4 2.75 14.84 6.09
CA ILE A 4 1.70 15.16 5.13
C ILE A 4 2.39 15.46 3.81
N LYS A 5 2.15 14.63 2.79
CA LYS A 5 2.74 14.76 1.46
C LYS A 5 1.66 15.16 0.45
N LEU A 6 1.90 16.24 -0.30
CA LEU A 6 1.09 16.56 -1.48
C LEU A 6 1.45 15.62 -2.61
N ILE A 7 0.47 14.86 -3.11
CA ILE A 7 0.66 13.95 -4.23
C ILE A 7 0.35 14.68 -5.54
N THR A 8 1.38 14.96 -6.33
CA THR A 8 1.26 15.54 -7.68
C THR A 8 1.69 14.60 -8.80
N GLN A 9 2.25 13.44 -8.44
CA GLN A 9 2.79 12.43 -9.36
C GLN A 9 2.26 11.04 -9.01
N GLN A 10 2.60 10.05 -9.85
CA GLN A 10 2.23 8.67 -9.61
C GLN A 10 2.91 8.13 -8.33
N VAL A 11 2.11 7.70 -7.36
CA VAL A 11 2.59 7.20 -6.05
C VAL A 11 2.73 5.69 -5.96
N LYS A 12 2.48 4.98 -7.06
CA LYS A 12 2.44 3.51 -7.09
C LYS A 12 3.67 2.89 -6.45
N GLU A 13 4.87 3.35 -6.84
CA GLU A 13 6.14 2.78 -6.38
C GLU A 13 6.40 3.02 -4.90
N GLU A 14 6.05 4.21 -4.40
CA GLU A 14 6.17 4.57 -2.99
C GLU A 14 5.24 3.72 -2.12
N VAL A 15 4.00 3.51 -2.57
CA VAL A 15 3.05 2.62 -1.88
C VAL A 15 3.54 1.18 -1.87
N ILE A 16 4.07 0.67 -2.99
CA ILE A 16 4.63 -0.69 -3.08
C ILE A 16 5.84 -0.86 -2.14
N ALA A 17 6.73 0.14 -2.10
CA ALA A 17 7.86 0.13 -1.19
C ALA A 17 7.41 0.12 0.28
N GLY A 18 6.40 0.93 0.62
CA GLY A 18 5.77 0.92 1.94
C GLY A 18 5.22 -0.45 2.32
N ILE A 19 4.44 -1.09 1.42
CA ILE A 19 3.89 -2.44 1.63
C ILE A 19 5.00 -3.49 1.80
N SER A 20 6.09 -3.36 1.05
CA SER A 20 7.19 -4.34 1.06
C SER A 20 8.04 -4.28 2.33
N ASN A 21 8.12 -3.11 2.97
CA ASN A 21 8.97 -2.90 4.14
C ASN A 21 8.21 -2.87 5.47
N SER A 22 6.87 -2.84 5.45
CA SER A 22 6.06 -2.75 6.66
C SER A 22 5.76 -4.12 7.27
N SER A 23 5.80 -4.19 8.60
CA SER A 23 5.37 -5.37 9.38
C SER A 23 3.86 -5.42 9.60
N THR A 24 3.19 -4.26 9.49
CA THR A 24 1.73 -4.14 9.60
C THR A 24 1.25 -3.04 8.67
N ILE A 25 0.15 -3.29 7.96
CA ILE A 25 -0.36 -2.41 6.90
C ILE A 25 -1.81 -2.07 7.21
N TYR A 26 -2.12 -0.78 7.40
CA TYR A 26 -3.50 -0.30 7.51
C TYR A 26 -3.84 0.59 6.31
N ILE A 27 -4.90 0.23 5.59
CA ILE A 27 -5.36 0.99 4.41
C ILE A 27 -6.70 1.62 4.75
N LEU A 28 -6.70 2.94 5.00
CA LEU A 28 -7.92 3.72 5.16
C LEU A 28 -8.20 4.47 3.86
N ILE A 29 -9.28 4.10 3.17
CA ILE A 29 -9.69 4.69 1.90
C ILE A 29 -11.19 4.95 1.88
N SER A 30 -11.60 6.07 1.28
CA SER A 30 -13.02 6.42 1.14
C SER A 30 -13.73 5.60 0.07
N PHE A 31 -13.02 5.20 -0.98
CA PHE A 31 -13.54 4.35 -2.06
C PHE A 31 -12.42 3.51 -2.68
N ALA A 32 -12.76 2.31 -3.14
CA ALA A 32 -11.85 1.39 -3.80
C ALA A 32 -12.30 1.15 -5.24
N ILE A 33 -11.36 1.22 -6.18
CA ILE A 33 -11.61 0.85 -7.59
C ILE A 33 -10.91 -0.48 -7.85
N LYS A 34 -11.63 -1.44 -8.47
CA LYS A 34 -11.12 -2.79 -8.75
C LYS A 34 -9.74 -2.79 -9.42
N VAL A 35 -9.56 -1.95 -10.44
CA VAL A 35 -8.28 -1.83 -11.16
C VAL A 35 -7.15 -1.38 -10.22
N GLY A 36 -7.41 -0.40 -9.35
CA GLY A 36 -6.43 0.06 -8.35
C GLY A 36 -6.09 -1.00 -7.32
N ALA A 37 -7.09 -1.73 -6.81
CA ALA A 37 -6.87 -2.83 -5.87
C ALA A 37 -6.06 -3.97 -6.49
N SER A 38 -6.34 -4.33 -7.75
CA SER A 38 -5.59 -5.36 -8.48
C SER A 38 -4.11 -5.02 -8.65
N LEU A 39 -3.76 -3.74 -8.76
CA LEU A 39 -2.37 -3.30 -8.91
C LEU A 39 -1.53 -3.53 -7.64
N ILE A 40 -2.14 -3.39 -6.45
CA ILE A 40 -1.44 -3.55 -5.17
C ILE A 40 -1.54 -4.97 -4.59
N ASN A 41 -2.54 -5.75 -5.03
CA ASN A 41 -2.81 -7.10 -4.56
C ASN A 41 -1.57 -8.05 -4.52
N PRO A 42 -0.74 -8.16 -5.58
CA PRO A 42 0.43 -9.06 -5.54
C PRO A 42 1.42 -8.68 -4.43
N TYR A 43 1.54 -7.39 -4.11
CA TYR A 43 2.45 -6.91 -3.07
C TYR A 43 1.89 -7.15 -1.67
N LEU A 44 0.57 -7.00 -1.49
CA LEU A 44 -0.11 -7.37 -0.24
C LEU A 44 0.02 -8.86 0.04
N LEU A 45 -0.20 -9.71 -0.96
CA LEU A 45 0.02 -11.16 -0.84
C LEU A 45 1.48 -11.48 -0.47
N GLY A 46 2.43 -10.77 -1.07
CA GLY A 46 3.84 -10.85 -0.68
C GLY A 46 4.08 -10.47 0.78
N ALA A 47 3.40 -9.43 1.28
CA ALA A 47 3.50 -9.01 2.67
C ALA A 47 2.93 -10.04 3.65
N VAL A 48 1.76 -10.62 3.36
CA VAL A 48 1.18 -11.72 4.16
C VAL A 48 2.12 -12.91 4.22
N LYS A 49 2.74 -13.29 3.10
CA LYS A 49 3.72 -14.40 3.06
C LYS A 49 4.94 -14.17 3.95
N ARG A 50 5.32 -12.91 4.19
CA ARG A 50 6.39 -12.54 5.13
C ARG A 50 5.92 -12.49 6.59
N GLY A 51 4.63 -12.72 6.85
CA GLY A 51 4.02 -12.62 8.18
C GLY A 51 3.56 -11.21 8.55
N ALA A 52 3.44 -10.28 7.60
CA ALA A 52 2.91 -8.96 7.89
C ALA A 52 1.40 -9.03 8.17
N GLY A 53 0.94 -8.28 9.17
CA GLY A 53 -0.49 -8.07 9.41
C GLY A 53 -1.07 -7.07 8.40
N ILE A 54 -2.28 -7.33 7.90
CA ILE A 54 -3.03 -6.44 7.00
C ILE A 54 -4.44 -6.27 7.55
#